data_AF-A0A7W1HWR3-F1
#
_entry.id   AF-A0A7W1HWR3-F1
#
_cell.length_a   1.000
_cell.length_b   1.000
_cell.length_c   1.000
_cell.angle_alpha   90.00
_cell.angle_beta   90.00
_cell.angle_gamma   90.00
#
_symmetry.space_group_name_H-M   'P 1'
#
loop_
_entity.id
_entity.type
_entity.pdbx_description
1 polymer ?
#
loop_
_entity_poly.entity_id
_entity_poly.type
_entity_poly.pdbx_seq_one_letter_code
_entity_poly.pdbx_strand_id
1 'polypeptide(L)'
;MKAQDAGQLKSLAYPTFFEHVALEGDRFARRLEGFSSGKVELDRSEVINFWTRIMGEHADFIAHMLDPKERALVETAMKTGKAWRKLDDGSKKKVEGTLEGFIAFKKTAQAGVESGKIDSIIHPILADHVLREALKFSDELKRVS
;
A
#
# COMPACT_ATOMS: atom_id res chain seq x y z
N MET A 1 8.92 15.16 6.06
CA MET A 1 10.21 15.03 5.34
C MET A 1 11.25 16.07 5.78
N LYS A 2 11.09 17.38 5.50
CA LYS A 2 12.12 18.42 5.78
C LYS A 2 12.75 18.37 7.18
N ALA A 3 11.96 18.13 8.23
CA ALA A 3 12.47 18.01 9.58
C ALA A 3 13.26 16.71 9.83
N GLN A 4 12.92 15.59 9.18
CA GLN A 4 13.70 14.35 9.28
C GLN A 4 15.01 14.46 8.49
N ASP A 5 14.96 15.00 7.26
CA ASP A 5 16.15 15.17 6.41
C ASP A 5 17.16 16.12 7.03
N ALA A 6 16.68 17.17 7.69
CA ALA A 6 17.51 18.12 8.42
C ALA A 6 17.95 17.62 9.80
N GLY A 7 17.58 16.39 10.20
CA GLY A 7 17.91 15.81 11.51
C GLY A 7 17.20 16.46 12.71
N GLN A 8 16.19 17.30 12.47
CA GLN A 8 15.41 18.01 13.47
C GLN A 8 14.31 17.13 14.09
N LEU A 9 13.86 16.09 13.39
CA LEU A 9 12.90 15.09 13.87
C LEU A 9 13.53 13.70 13.87
N LYS A 10 13.61 13.07 15.04
CA LYS A 10 14.01 11.67 15.21
C LYS A 10 12.75 10.82 15.36
N SER A 11 12.54 9.89 14.45
CA SER A 11 11.34 9.04 14.40
C SER A 11 11.72 7.64 13.89
N LEU A 12 10.92 6.64 14.28
CA LEU A 12 10.98 5.28 13.73
C LEU A 12 10.17 5.12 12.44
N ALA A 13 9.40 6.14 12.05
CA ALA A 13 8.69 6.15 10.78
C ALA A 13 9.62 6.58 9.64
N TYR A 14 9.63 5.81 8.55
CA TYR A 14 10.41 6.12 7.35
C TYR A 14 9.98 7.46 6.73
N PRO A 15 10.89 8.28 6.20
CA PRO A 15 10.52 9.50 5.46
C PRO A 15 9.50 9.22 4.34
N THR A 16 9.68 8.12 3.61
CA THR A 16 8.76 7.66 2.56
C THR A 16 7.37 7.28 3.08
N PHE A 17 7.25 6.85 4.34
CA PHE A 17 5.95 6.60 4.96
C PHE A 17 5.15 7.91 5.15
N PHE A 18 5.81 9.01 5.49
CA PHE A 18 5.14 10.31 5.56
C PHE A 18 4.70 10.81 4.19
N GLU A 19 5.53 10.61 3.16
CA GLU A 19 5.15 10.95 1.79
C GLU A 19 3.97 10.12 1.30
N HIS A 20 3.97 8.82 1.60
CA HIS A 20 2.88 7.90 1.29
C HIS A 20 1.54 8.38 1.87
N VAL A 21 1.49 8.65 3.18
CA VAL A 21 0.28 9.15 3.85
C VAL A 21 -0.14 10.52 3.31
N ALA A 22 0.83 11.39 2.98
CA ALA A 22 0.52 12.68 2.36
C ALA A 22 -0.11 12.51 0.96
N LEU A 23 0.41 11.58 0.15
CA LEU A 23 -0.15 11.29 -1.19
C LEU A 23 -1.58 10.74 -1.12
N GLU A 24 -1.88 9.90 -0.13
CA GLU A 24 -3.24 9.42 0.14
C GLU A 24 -4.17 10.57 0.55
N GLY A 25 -3.72 11.45 1.45
CA GLY A 25 -4.45 12.65 1.86
C GLY A 25 -4.72 13.60 0.69
N ASP A 26 -3.72 13.86 -0.14
CA ASP A 26 -3.84 14.70 -1.33
C ASP A 26 -4.81 14.10 -2.34
N ARG A 27 -4.77 12.77 -2.56
CA ARG A 27 -5.75 12.10 -3.42
C ARG A 27 -7.15 12.24 -2.85
N PHE A 28 -7.34 12.04 -1.55
CA PHE A 28 -8.62 12.21 -0.90
C PHE A 28 -9.18 13.64 -1.10
N ALA A 29 -8.36 14.66 -0.86
CA ALA A 29 -8.75 16.06 -1.05
C ALA A 29 -9.18 16.35 -2.50
N ARG A 30 -8.38 15.93 -3.50
CA ARG A 30 -8.73 16.08 -4.93
C ARG A 30 -10.03 15.36 -5.29
N ARG A 31 -10.25 14.15 -4.74
CA ARG A 31 -11.51 13.41 -4.95
C ARG A 31 -12.69 14.14 -4.34
N LEU A 32 -12.54 14.70 -3.13
CA LEU A 32 -13.58 15.46 -2.45
C LEU A 32 -13.97 16.73 -3.23
N GLU A 33 -12.99 17.46 -3.76
CA GLU A 33 -13.22 18.60 -4.66
C GLU A 33 -13.99 18.16 -5.92
N GLY A 34 -13.55 17.07 -6.55
CA GLY A 34 -14.26 16.44 -7.67
C GLY A 34 -15.73 16.16 -7.35
N PHE A 35 -15.99 15.48 -6.24
CA PHE A 35 -17.34 15.19 -5.75
C PHE A 35 -18.17 16.47 -5.55
N SER A 36 -17.59 17.52 -4.96
CA SER A 36 -18.28 18.80 -4.73
C SER A 36 -18.67 19.51 -6.03
N SER A 37 -17.94 19.24 -7.12
CA SER A 37 -18.22 19.76 -8.47
C SER A 37 -19.07 18.83 -9.34
N GLY A 38 -19.58 17.73 -8.79
CA GLY A 38 -20.39 16.73 -9.50
C GLY A 38 -19.59 15.69 -10.30
N LYS A 39 -18.25 15.72 -10.24
CA LYS A 39 -17.37 14.75 -10.90
C LYS A 39 -17.17 13.53 -10.00
N VAL A 40 -17.96 12.49 -10.23
CA VAL A 40 -17.94 11.27 -9.41
C VAL A 40 -17.15 10.14 -10.06
N GLU A 41 -16.96 10.17 -11.39
CA GLU A 41 -16.26 9.09 -12.10
C GLU A 41 -14.82 8.94 -11.64
N LEU A 42 -14.31 7.72 -11.74
CA LEU A 42 -12.91 7.40 -11.50
C LEU A 42 -12.19 7.33 -12.85
N ASP A 43 -11.04 7.98 -12.95
CA ASP A 43 -10.17 7.80 -14.10
C ASP A 43 -9.36 6.51 -13.95
N ARG A 44 -9.38 5.66 -14.98
CA ARG A 44 -8.71 4.35 -14.93
C ARG A 44 -7.21 4.47 -14.75
N SER A 45 -6.57 5.39 -15.48
CA SER A 45 -5.12 5.56 -15.45
C SER A 45 -4.69 6.09 -14.09
N GLU A 46 -5.41 7.08 -13.55
CA GLU A 46 -5.20 7.60 -12.20
C GLU A 46 -5.29 6.51 -11.14
N VAL A 47 -6.38 5.72 -11.13
CA VAL A 47 -6.60 4.63 -10.17
C VAL A 47 -5.45 3.62 -10.23
N ILE A 48 -5.11 3.14 -11.43
CA ILE A 48 -4.05 2.14 -11.60
C ILE A 48 -2.70 2.69 -11.16
N ASN A 49 -2.34 3.91 -11.60
CA ASN A 49 -1.04 4.50 -11.29
C ASN A 49 -0.88 4.81 -9.80
N PHE A 50 -1.91 5.40 -9.18
CA PHE A 50 -1.91 5.70 -7.76
C PHE A 50 -1.78 4.43 -6.94
N TRP A 51 -2.68 3.45 -7.12
CA TRP A 51 -2.70 2.29 -6.25
C TRP A 51 -1.54 1.32 -6.51
N THR A 52 -1.04 1.20 -7.74
CA THR A 52 0.16 0.39 -8.02
C THR A 52 1.36 0.89 -7.24
N ARG A 53 1.52 2.22 -7.13
CA ARG A 53 2.53 2.85 -6.28
C ARG A 53 2.31 2.52 -4.80
N ILE A 54 1.10 2.80 -4.28
CA ILE A 54 0.74 2.57 -2.87
C ILE A 54 0.97 1.10 -2.47
N MET A 55 0.54 0.15 -3.31
CA MET A 55 0.73 -1.29 -3.04
C MET A 55 2.21 -1.70 -3.07
N GLY A 56 3.01 -1.11 -3.96
CA GLY A 56 4.46 -1.32 -3.98
C GLY A 56 5.13 -0.82 -2.69
N GLU A 57 4.78 0.38 -2.24
CA GLU A 57 5.28 0.97 -1.00
C GLU A 57 4.85 0.16 0.23
N HIS A 58 3.59 -0.31 0.28
CA HIS A 58 3.13 -1.22 1.33
C HIS A 58 3.96 -2.51 1.42
N ALA A 59 4.30 -3.10 0.28
CA ALA A 59 5.08 -4.33 0.26
C ALA A 59 6.49 -4.09 0.84
N ASP A 60 7.10 -2.95 0.53
CA ASP A 60 8.38 -2.56 1.11
C ASP A 60 8.23 -2.28 2.62
N PHE A 61 7.19 -1.57 3.07
CA PHE A 61 6.97 -1.32 4.50
C PHE A 61 6.79 -2.61 5.29
N ILE A 62 5.99 -3.56 4.79
CA ILE A 62 5.82 -4.88 5.41
C ILE A 62 7.18 -5.58 5.50
N ALA A 63 7.97 -5.61 4.42
CA ALA A 63 9.29 -6.25 4.42
C ALA A 63 10.23 -5.68 5.48
N HIS A 64 10.23 -4.35 5.67
CA HIS A 64 11.15 -3.67 6.59
C HIS A 64 10.63 -3.62 8.04
N MET A 65 9.37 -3.97 8.30
CA MET A 65 8.81 -4.04 9.65
C MET A 65 8.68 -5.47 10.18
N LEU A 66 8.85 -6.50 9.34
CA LEU A 66 9.00 -7.88 9.75
C LEU A 66 10.33 -8.10 10.47
N ASP A 67 10.37 -9.01 11.45
CA ASP A 67 11.63 -9.42 12.05
C ASP A 67 12.52 -10.12 11.00
N PRO A 68 13.84 -9.85 10.94
CA PRO A 68 14.74 -10.47 9.97
C PRO A 68 14.75 -12.01 9.98
N LYS A 69 14.30 -12.66 11.06
CA LYS A 69 14.17 -14.13 11.12
C LYS A 69 12.97 -14.66 10.33
N GLU A 70 11.97 -13.84 10.04
CA GLU A 70 10.82 -14.14 9.18
C GLU A 70 11.22 -14.14 7.68
N ARG A 71 12.35 -14.78 7.34
CA ARG A 71 13.03 -14.66 6.05
C ARG A 71 12.13 -14.93 4.86
N ALA A 72 11.27 -15.94 4.95
CA ALA A 72 10.34 -16.29 3.88
C ALA A 72 9.29 -15.20 3.65
N LEU A 73 8.77 -14.59 4.72
CA LEU A 73 7.81 -13.48 4.62
C LEU A 73 8.48 -12.22 4.09
N VAL A 74 9.69 -11.91 4.56
CA VAL A 74 10.49 -10.78 4.06
C VAL A 74 10.77 -10.94 2.56
N GLU A 75 11.23 -12.11 2.13
CA GLU A 75 11.50 -12.39 0.73
C GLU A 75 10.24 -12.28 -0.14
N THR A 76 9.11 -12.78 0.38
CA THR A 76 7.80 -12.67 -0.29
C THR A 76 7.39 -11.21 -0.44
N ALA A 77 7.47 -10.41 0.62
CA ALA A 77 7.13 -8.99 0.60
C ALA A 77 8.03 -8.21 -0.39
N MET A 78 9.34 -8.44 -0.37
CA MET A 78 10.30 -7.83 -1.30
C MET A 78 10.05 -8.22 -2.77
N LYS A 79 9.73 -9.49 -3.04
CA LYS A 79 9.37 -9.95 -4.39
C LYS A 79 8.09 -9.28 -4.87
N THR A 80 7.09 -9.18 -4.00
CA THR A 80 5.83 -8.50 -4.30
C THR A 80 6.05 -7.01 -4.60
N GLY A 81 6.86 -6.30 -3.80
CA GLY A 81 7.21 -4.90 -4.09
C GLY A 81 7.89 -4.72 -5.44
N LYS A 82 8.81 -5.64 -5.81
CA LYS A 82 9.43 -5.66 -7.15
C LYS A 82 8.41 -5.94 -8.26
N ALA A 83 7.40 -6.78 -8.02
CA ALA A 83 6.34 -7.05 -8.98
C ALA A 83 5.49 -5.81 -9.24
N TRP A 84 5.08 -5.10 -8.17
CA TRP A 84 4.35 -3.84 -8.28
C TRP A 84 5.10 -2.78 -9.08
N ARG A 85 6.41 -2.59 -8.81
CA ARG A 85 7.26 -1.65 -9.56
C ARG A 85 7.41 -1.97 -11.05
N LYS A 86 7.19 -3.23 -11.44
CA LYS A 86 7.30 -3.70 -12.83
C LYS A 86 5.96 -3.75 -13.55
N LEU A 87 4.85 -3.43 -12.88
CA LEU A 87 3.57 -3.31 -13.54
C LEU A 87 3.58 -2.05 -14.41
N ASP A 88 3.92 -2.26 -15.68
CA ASP A 88 3.84 -1.27 -16.74
C ASP A 88 2.37 -0.90 -17.03
N ASP A 89 2.18 0.37 -17.32
CA ASP A 89 1.12 1.33 -16.98
C ASP A 89 -0.34 1.10 -17.44
N GLY A 90 -0.77 -0.11 -17.84
CA GLY A 90 -2.12 -0.24 -18.42
C GLY A 90 -2.83 -1.59 -18.35
N SER A 91 -2.12 -2.67 -17.99
CA SER A 91 -2.72 -4.01 -18.03
C SER A 91 -3.55 -4.32 -16.78
N LYS A 92 -4.84 -3.94 -16.81
CA LYS A 92 -5.81 -4.21 -15.75
C LYS A 92 -5.79 -5.67 -15.28
N LYS A 93 -5.73 -6.64 -16.20
CA LYS A 93 -5.67 -8.07 -15.84
C LYS A 93 -4.42 -8.47 -15.05
N LYS A 94 -3.25 -7.90 -15.37
CA LYS A 94 -2.01 -8.16 -14.60
C LYS A 94 -2.09 -7.52 -13.22
N VAL A 95 -2.64 -6.31 -13.15
CA VAL A 95 -2.89 -5.59 -11.89
C VAL A 95 -3.84 -6.38 -11.01
N GLU A 96 -4.96 -6.88 -11.54
CA GLU A 96 -5.95 -7.70 -10.83
C GLU A 96 -5.30 -8.95 -10.23
N GLY A 97 -4.57 -9.74 -11.02
CA GLY A 97 -3.92 -10.95 -10.51
C GLY A 97 -2.85 -10.66 -9.44
N THR A 98 -2.08 -9.58 -9.60
CA THR A 98 -1.09 -9.16 -8.59
C THR A 98 -1.78 -8.67 -7.31
N LEU A 99 -2.89 -7.95 -7.44
CA LEU A 99 -3.68 -7.44 -6.33
C LEU A 99 -4.32 -8.57 -5.53
N GLU A 100 -4.91 -9.57 -6.19
CA GLU A 100 -5.52 -10.73 -5.53
C GLU A 100 -4.50 -11.48 -4.66
N GLY A 101 -3.31 -11.76 -5.22
CA GLY A 101 -2.22 -12.39 -4.48
C GLY A 101 -1.76 -11.54 -3.29
N PHE A 102 -1.67 -10.22 -3.46
CA PHE A 102 -1.22 -9.33 -2.40
C PHE A 102 -2.27 -9.13 -1.28
N ILE A 103 -3.57 -9.12 -1.62
CA ILE A 103 -4.66 -9.15 -0.64
C ILE A 103 -4.59 -10.43 0.20
N ALA A 104 -4.39 -11.58 -0.44
CA ALA A 104 -4.25 -12.86 0.27
C ALA A 104 -3.03 -12.83 1.22
N PHE A 105 -1.90 -12.31 0.76
CA PHE A 105 -0.72 -12.11 1.60
C PHE A 105 -1.00 -11.20 2.80
N LYS A 106 -1.63 -10.04 2.59
CA LYS A 106 -1.98 -9.08 3.65
C LYS A 106 -2.95 -9.69 4.69
N LYS A 107 -3.93 -10.50 4.26
CA LYS A 107 -4.82 -11.23 5.18
C LYS A 107 -4.06 -12.20 6.07
N THR A 108 -3.16 -12.99 5.49
CA THR A 108 -2.32 -13.93 6.27
C THR A 108 -1.39 -13.18 7.22
N ALA A 109 -0.76 -12.10 6.75
CA ALA A 109 0.12 -11.27 7.58
C ALA A 109 -0.65 -10.64 8.75
N GLN A 110 -1.83 -10.07 8.50
CA GLN A 110 -2.70 -9.51 9.54
C GLN A 110 -3.04 -10.56 10.60
N ALA A 111 -3.55 -11.73 10.19
CA ALA A 111 -3.91 -12.79 11.13
C ALA A 111 -2.71 -13.28 11.96
N GLY A 112 -1.52 -13.36 11.33
CA GLY A 112 -0.29 -13.73 12.03
C GLY A 112 0.19 -12.68 13.03
N VAL A 113 0.12 -11.40 12.66
CA VAL A 113 0.44 -10.26 13.55
C VAL A 113 -0.55 -10.20 14.72
N GLU A 114 -1.86 -10.28 14.47
CA GLU A 114 -2.91 -10.24 15.48
C GLU A 114 -2.81 -11.40 16.49
N SER A 115 -2.43 -12.59 16.02
CA SER A 115 -2.29 -13.77 16.87
C SER A 115 -0.90 -13.92 17.52
N GLY A 116 0.03 -13.00 17.27
CA GLY A 116 1.41 -13.08 17.77
C GLY A 116 2.23 -14.23 17.18
N LYS A 117 1.85 -14.74 16.00
CA LYS A 117 2.54 -15.84 15.29
C LYS A 117 3.56 -15.37 14.26
N ILE A 118 3.57 -14.08 13.95
CA ILE A 118 4.56 -13.43 13.09
C ILE A 118 5.31 -12.42 13.94
N ASP A 119 6.62 -12.59 14.02
CA ASP A 119 7.47 -11.65 14.73
C ASP A 119 7.70 -10.40 13.86
N SER A 120 7.29 -9.24 14.38
CA SER A 120 7.38 -7.97 13.67
C SER A 120 7.21 -6.79 14.62
N ILE A 121 7.51 -5.59 14.12
CA ILE A 121 7.09 -4.31 14.74
C ILE A 121 5.83 -3.75 14.08
N ILE A 122 5.10 -4.57 13.30
CA ILE A 122 3.87 -4.16 12.63
C ILE A 122 2.75 -4.15 13.67
N HIS A 123 2.16 -2.98 13.89
CA HIS A 123 0.98 -2.88 14.75
C HIS A 123 -0.24 -3.52 14.07
N PRO A 124 -1.11 -4.28 14.79
CA PRO A 124 -2.30 -4.90 14.19
C PRO A 124 -3.20 -3.94 13.39
N ILE A 125 -3.42 -2.72 13.92
CA ILE A 125 -4.19 -1.68 13.22
C ILE A 125 -3.53 -1.26 11.90
N LEU A 126 -2.19 -1.24 11.83
CA LEU A 126 -1.49 -0.92 10.58
C LEU A 126 -1.69 -2.05 9.56
N ALA A 127 -1.63 -3.32 10.00
CA ALA A 127 -1.88 -4.47 9.13
C ALA A 127 -3.31 -4.45 8.55
N ASP A 128 -4.32 -4.17 9.39
CA ASP A 128 -5.71 -3.98 8.96
C ASP A 128 -5.86 -2.80 7.97
N HIS A 129 -5.25 -1.66 8.29
CA HIS A 129 -5.31 -0.45 7.46
C HIS A 129 -4.82 -0.70 6.03
N VAL A 130 -3.62 -1.26 5.88
CA VAL A 130 -3.07 -1.50 4.54
C VAL A 130 -3.80 -2.63 3.81
N LEU A 131 -4.52 -3.52 4.52
CA LEU A 131 -5.43 -4.49 3.90
C LEU A 131 -6.68 -3.79 3.35
N ARG A 132 -7.31 -2.90 4.12
CA ARG A 132 -8.50 -2.15 3.67
C ARG A 132 -8.20 -1.30 2.43
N GLU A 133 -7.00 -0.76 2.31
CA GLU A 133 -6.57 -0.03 1.11
C GLU A 133 -6.43 -0.93 -0.10
N ALA A 134 -5.86 -2.14 0.05
CA ALA A 134 -5.80 -3.11 -1.03
C ALA A 134 -7.21 -3.56 -1.48
N LEU A 135 -8.13 -3.73 -0.53
CA LEU A 135 -9.55 -4.00 -0.82
C LEU A 135 -10.22 -2.82 -1.52
N LYS A 136 -9.89 -1.58 -1.12
CA LYS A 136 -10.38 -0.38 -1.76
C LYS A 136 -9.89 -0.26 -3.21
N PHE A 137 -8.62 -0.57 -3.47
CA PHE A 137 -8.11 -0.66 -4.83
C PHE A 137 -8.88 -1.70 -5.65
N SER A 138 -9.17 -2.87 -5.09
CA SER A 138 -9.95 -3.91 -5.79
C SER A 138 -11.35 -3.41 -6.16
N ASP A 139 -12.02 -2.67 -5.27
CA ASP A 139 -13.29 -2.01 -5.55
C ASP A 139 -13.17 -0.97 -6.68
N GLU A 140 -12.22 -0.05 -6.59
CA GLU A 140 -12.04 1.00 -7.60
C GLU A 140 -11.67 0.42 -8.97
N LEU A 141 -10.81 -0.60 -9.01
CA LEU A 141 -10.39 -1.28 -10.24
C LEU A 141 -11.56 -1.93 -10.98
N LYS A 142 -12.57 -2.44 -10.25
CA LYS A 142 -13.81 -2.98 -10.84
C LYS A 142 -14.69 -1.88 -11.44
N ARG A 143 -14.63 -0.66 -10.88
CA ARG A 143 -15.46 0.48 -11.29
C ARG A 143 -14.86 1.27 -12.45
N VAL A 144 -13.55 1.14 -12.70
CA VAL A 144 -12.89 1.70 -13.88
C VAL A 144 -12.78 0.62 -14.96
N SER A 145 -13.68 0.66 -15.95
CA SER A 145 -13.70 -0.30 -17.07
C SER A 145 -12.47 -0.18 -17.96
#